data_AF-E4QBG6-F1
#
_entry.id   AF-E4QBG6-F1
#
_cell.length_a   1.000
_cell.length_b   1.000
_cell.length_c   1.000
_cell.angle_alpha   90.00
_cell.angle_beta   90.00
_cell.angle_gamma   90.00
#
_symmetry.space_group_name_H-M   'P 1'
#
loop_
_entity.id
_entity.type
_entity.pdbx_description
1 polymer ?
#
loop_
_entity_poly.entity_id
_entity_poly.type
_entity_poly.pdbx_seq_one_letter_code
_entity_poly.pdbx_strand_id
1 'polypeptide(L)'
;MVEITERDNKLIEKIIKFKMVPYSVAKEIYQNEWAYYRRVKKLIDGEILKKVGGRYLTLDKGGIEYVNLEYMIWFEPLSNPTSKEVLYRWENVLRVGNRPYIYPHFTTCWDLKSESRKQREQQGKKEISDKNKVLGVAKGYAIFKVSQKASMKVLSEMIDDIDELVEHDIHRFVILCEGEKLKDFLQVVTKYSTRLRVQALHTLPLSESGLQIMDVIIGIPEWKHRIATAVYSNAFPSRNRLFDFEAGGKLVYIGIDGEMIGKNAVENVLKSSPYRAEILCLKGQEWRFEGIQANLRTITLQEFLNIVRYESTPSSQPGSQTRFGEMQV
;
A
#
# COMPACT_ATOMS: atom_id res chain seq x y z
N MET A 1 -28.19 16.81 -22.15
CA MET A 1 -27.59 16.10 -21.01
C MET A 1 -26.86 14.88 -21.56
N VAL A 2 -25.59 14.66 -21.21
CA VAL A 2 -24.82 13.50 -21.69
C VAL A 2 -25.31 12.26 -20.96
N GLU A 3 -25.80 11.26 -21.68
CA GLU A 3 -26.17 9.97 -21.09
C GLU A 3 -24.92 9.29 -20.51
N ILE A 4 -24.96 8.86 -19.25
CA ILE A 4 -23.85 8.20 -18.54
C ILE A 4 -23.96 6.68 -18.72
N THR A 5 -22.89 6.02 -19.16
CA THR A 5 -22.81 4.56 -19.35
C THR A 5 -22.09 3.89 -18.18
N GLU A 6 -22.17 2.57 -18.10
CA GLU A 6 -21.46 1.77 -17.10
C GLU A 6 -19.94 2.01 -17.09
N ARG A 7 -19.33 2.23 -18.26
CA ARG A 7 -17.89 2.54 -18.35
C ARG A 7 -17.56 3.94 -17.84
N ASP A 8 -18.46 4.90 -18.01
CA ASP A 8 -18.28 6.23 -17.42
C ASP A 8 -18.41 6.16 -15.90
N ASN A 9 -19.36 5.38 -15.39
CA ASN A 9 -19.48 5.12 -13.95
C ASN A 9 -18.19 4.52 -13.37
N LYS A 10 -17.58 3.52 -14.03
CA LYS A 10 -16.28 2.99 -13.62
C LYS A 10 -15.18 4.06 -13.56
N LEU A 11 -15.16 5.00 -14.51
CA LEU A 11 -14.22 6.11 -14.49
C LEU A 11 -14.53 7.10 -13.36
N ILE A 12 -15.81 7.43 -13.16
CA ILE A 12 -16.30 8.31 -12.10
C ILE A 12 -15.97 7.73 -10.73
N GLU A 13 -16.21 6.44 -10.49
CA GLU A 13 -15.85 5.72 -9.25
C GLU A 13 -14.33 5.79 -8.98
N LYS A 14 -13.51 5.63 -10.02
CA LYS A 14 -12.05 5.82 -9.89
C LYS A 14 -11.69 7.25 -9.52
N ILE A 15 -12.36 8.25 -10.10
CA ILE A 15 -12.18 9.66 -9.76
C ILE A 15 -12.72 9.98 -8.37
N ILE A 16 -13.81 9.39 -7.91
CA ILE A 16 -14.31 9.56 -6.54
C ILE A 16 -13.24 9.08 -5.56
N LYS A 17 -12.77 7.85 -5.75
CA LYS A 17 -11.80 7.22 -4.86
C LYS A 17 -10.45 7.93 -4.86
N PHE A 18 -9.98 8.38 -6.03
CA PHE A 18 -8.68 9.00 -6.16
C PHE A 18 -8.73 10.50 -6.36
N LYS A 19 -9.85 11.19 -6.30
CA LYS A 19 -10.01 12.63 -6.64
C LYS A 19 -9.61 13.08 -8.06
N MET A 20 -8.58 12.50 -8.66
CA MET A 20 -8.15 12.69 -10.04
C MET A 20 -7.40 11.46 -10.53
N VAL A 21 -7.52 11.16 -11.83
CA VAL A 21 -6.87 10.00 -12.47
C VAL A 21 -6.20 10.40 -13.78
N PRO A 22 -5.09 9.76 -14.18
CA PRO A 22 -4.46 10.02 -15.46
C PRO A 22 -5.32 9.49 -16.60
N TYR A 23 -5.13 10.03 -17.80
CA TYR A 23 -5.81 9.53 -19.00
C TYR A 23 -5.57 8.04 -19.28
N SER A 24 -4.46 7.46 -18.81
CA SER A 24 -4.18 6.03 -18.93
C SER A 24 -5.24 5.17 -18.23
N VAL A 25 -5.75 5.59 -17.08
CA VAL A 25 -6.84 4.89 -16.37
C VAL A 25 -8.12 4.91 -17.21
N ALA A 26 -8.43 6.04 -17.85
CA ALA A 26 -9.56 6.07 -18.78
C ALA A 26 -9.32 5.13 -19.97
N LYS A 27 -8.11 5.14 -20.56
CA LYS A 27 -7.75 4.23 -21.67
C LYS A 27 -7.95 2.75 -21.30
N GLU A 28 -7.57 2.34 -20.09
CA GLU A 28 -7.78 0.99 -19.57
C GLU A 28 -9.28 0.61 -19.47
N ILE A 29 -10.13 1.53 -19.01
CA ILE A 29 -11.57 1.29 -18.83
C ILE A 29 -12.30 1.15 -20.18
N TYR A 30 -11.98 2.01 -21.15
CA TYR A 30 -12.66 2.01 -22.45
C TYR A 30 -12.07 1.03 -23.46
N GLN A 31 -10.87 0.49 -23.20
CA GLN A 31 -10.17 -0.55 -23.99
C GLN A 31 -9.90 -0.22 -25.48
N ASN A 32 -10.35 0.95 -25.97
CA ASN A 32 -10.21 1.38 -27.35
C ASN A 32 -9.76 2.86 -27.41
N GLU A 33 -8.61 3.09 -28.04
CA GLU A 33 -7.92 4.39 -28.09
C GLU A 33 -8.77 5.51 -28.69
N TRP A 34 -9.39 5.27 -29.84
CA TRP A 34 -10.21 6.27 -30.53
C TRP A 34 -11.59 6.47 -29.89
N ALA A 35 -12.13 5.41 -29.28
CA ALA A 35 -13.41 5.50 -28.59
C ALA A 35 -13.28 6.29 -27.28
N TYR A 36 -12.21 6.09 -26.51
CA TYR A 36 -12.05 6.81 -25.24
C TYR A 36 -11.86 8.31 -25.44
N TYR A 37 -11.05 8.75 -26.41
CA TYR A 37 -10.83 10.18 -26.63
C TYR A 37 -12.13 10.91 -26.96
N ARG A 38 -12.94 10.34 -27.85
CA ARG A 38 -14.25 10.89 -28.20
C ARG A 38 -15.20 10.87 -27.01
N ARG A 39 -15.18 9.78 -26.22
CA ARG A 39 -16.06 9.65 -25.06
C ARG A 39 -15.69 10.64 -23.95
N VAL A 40 -14.42 10.71 -23.57
CA VAL A 40 -13.91 11.67 -22.59
C VAL A 40 -14.17 13.10 -23.04
N LYS A 41 -14.00 13.42 -24.33
CA LYS A 41 -14.36 14.74 -24.86
C LYS A 41 -15.85 15.04 -24.65
N LYS A 42 -16.75 14.11 -24.97
CA LYS A 42 -18.20 14.29 -24.72
C LYS A 42 -18.50 14.53 -23.23
N LEU A 43 -17.84 13.82 -22.31
CA LEU A 43 -18.01 14.04 -20.87
C LEU A 43 -17.49 15.41 -20.42
N ILE A 44 -16.42 15.92 -21.04
CA ILE A 44 -15.89 17.27 -20.78
C ILE A 44 -16.84 18.33 -21.33
N ASP A 45 -17.27 18.18 -22.58
CA ASP A 45 -18.20 19.11 -23.23
C ASP A 45 -19.57 19.14 -22.51
N GLY A 46 -19.93 18.06 -21.83
CA GLY A 46 -21.11 17.95 -20.98
C GLY A 46 -20.90 18.33 -19.51
N GLU A 47 -19.77 18.96 -19.16
CA GLU A 47 -19.44 19.42 -17.80
C GLU A 47 -19.44 18.32 -16.72
N ILE A 48 -19.24 17.06 -17.12
CA ILE A 48 -19.09 15.93 -16.19
C ILE A 48 -17.64 15.83 -15.72
N LEU A 49 -16.69 15.97 -16.65
CA LEU A 49 -15.26 15.88 -16.38
C LEU A 49 -14.54 17.17 -16.74
N LYS A 50 -13.41 17.42 -16.10
CA LYS A 50 -12.47 18.47 -16.53
C LYS A 50 -11.03 17.97 -16.53
N LYS A 51 -10.19 18.68 -17.29
CA LYS A 51 -8.75 18.41 -17.39
C LYS A 51 -7.99 19.09 -16.26
N VAL A 52 -6.99 18.40 -15.72
CA VAL A 52 -6.05 18.94 -14.74
C VAL A 52 -4.63 18.74 -15.24
N GLY A 53 -3.86 19.83 -15.33
CA GLY A 53 -2.44 19.78 -15.73
C GLY A 53 -2.17 19.11 -17.08
N GLY A 54 -3.17 19.07 -17.97
CA GLY A 54 -3.09 18.43 -19.29
C GLY A 54 -3.00 16.89 -19.29
N ARG A 55 -2.83 16.25 -18.13
CA ARG A 55 -2.54 14.80 -18.01
C ARG A 55 -3.53 14.03 -17.14
N TYR A 56 -4.35 14.74 -16.39
CA TYR A 56 -5.31 14.17 -15.44
C TYR A 56 -6.74 14.58 -15.75
N LEU A 57 -7.67 13.78 -15.26
CA LEU A 57 -9.11 13.96 -15.29
C LEU A 57 -9.64 14.01 -13.85
N THR A 58 -10.59 14.90 -13.60
CA THR A 58 -11.37 14.98 -12.35
C THR A 58 -12.81 15.38 -12.68
N LEU A 59 -13.69 15.39 -11.68
CA LEU A 59 -15.08 15.83 -11.86
C LEU A 59 -15.15 17.35 -12.08
N ASP A 60 -16.03 17.76 -12.98
CA ASP A 60 -16.45 19.16 -13.10
C ASP A 60 -17.83 19.36 -12.42
N LYS A 61 -18.39 20.56 -12.47
CA LYS A 61 -19.62 20.93 -11.74
C LYS A 61 -20.76 19.93 -11.95
N GLY A 62 -21.08 19.57 -13.19
CA GLY A 62 -22.14 18.60 -13.49
C GLY A 62 -21.79 17.18 -13.03
N GLY A 63 -20.51 16.81 -13.04
CA GLY A 63 -20.05 15.53 -12.51
C GLY A 63 -20.14 15.45 -10.98
N ILE A 64 -19.85 16.56 -10.29
CA ILE A 64 -19.99 16.66 -8.82
C ILE A 64 -21.47 16.55 -8.44
N GLU A 65 -22.35 17.25 -9.15
CA GLU A 65 -23.80 17.16 -8.93
C GLU A 65 -24.33 15.75 -9.18
N TYR A 66 -23.93 15.14 -10.31
CA TYR A 66 -24.26 13.74 -10.63
C TYR A 66 -23.83 12.79 -9.51
N VAL A 67 -22.59 12.91 -9.02
CA VAL A 67 -22.08 12.05 -7.94
C VAL A 67 -22.82 12.27 -6.62
N ASN A 68 -23.17 13.51 -6.30
CA ASN A 68 -23.94 13.81 -5.10
C ASN A 68 -25.35 13.20 -5.16
N LEU A 69 -26.00 13.23 -6.32
CA LEU A 69 -27.34 12.67 -6.49
C LEU A 69 -27.37 11.14 -6.55
N GLU A 70 -26.48 10.53 -7.33
CA GLU A 70 -26.51 9.08 -7.60
C GLU A 70 -25.78 8.26 -6.54
N TYR A 71 -24.70 8.80 -5.96
CA TYR A 71 -23.87 8.08 -4.99
C TYR A 71 -24.01 8.62 -3.57
N MET A 72 -24.72 9.73 -3.36
CA MET A 72 -24.81 10.43 -2.06
C MET A 72 -23.44 10.82 -1.50
N ILE A 73 -22.49 11.14 -2.39
CA ILE A 73 -21.12 11.50 -2.02
C ILE A 73 -20.89 12.99 -2.24
N TRP A 74 -20.48 13.68 -1.17
CA TRP A 74 -19.96 15.03 -1.27
C TRP A 74 -18.52 15.01 -1.82
N PHE A 75 -18.36 15.29 -3.11
CA PHE A 75 -17.05 15.31 -3.75
C PHE A 75 -16.34 16.65 -3.56
N GLU A 76 -15.32 16.67 -2.71
CA GLU A 76 -14.38 17.78 -2.61
C GLU A 76 -13.18 17.58 -3.57
N PRO A 77 -12.93 18.50 -4.53
CA PRO A 77 -11.74 18.47 -5.37
C PRO A 77 -10.45 18.77 -4.60
N LEU A 78 -9.31 18.32 -5.12
CA LEU A 78 -8.00 18.66 -4.54
C LEU A 78 -7.71 20.17 -4.65
N SER A 79 -7.19 20.75 -3.57
CA SER A 79 -6.64 22.11 -3.56
C SER A 79 -5.36 22.18 -4.40
N ASN A 80 -5.26 23.19 -5.28
CA ASN A 80 -4.11 23.41 -6.16
C ASN A 80 -3.66 22.15 -6.94
N PRO A 81 -4.57 21.52 -7.71
CA PRO A 81 -4.37 20.20 -8.30
C PRO A 81 -3.32 20.18 -9.43
N THR A 82 -2.86 21.35 -9.87
CA THR A 82 -1.82 21.53 -10.88
C THR A 82 -0.42 21.77 -10.31
N SER A 83 -0.28 21.90 -8.98
CA SER A 83 1.02 22.08 -8.35
C SER A 83 1.88 20.82 -8.50
N LYS A 84 3.19 21.01 -8.70
CA LYS A 84 4.13 19.89 -8.91
C LYS A 84 4.13 18.90 -7.74
N GLU A 85 4.04 19.42 -6.52
CA GLU A 85 4.02 18.60 -5.31
C GLU A 85 2.78 17.71 -5.24
N VAL A 86 1.58 18.28 -5.47
CA VAL A 86 0.32 17.52 -5.49
C VAL A 86 0.37 16.48 -6.59
N LEU A 87 0.73 16.84 -7.82
CA LEU A 87 0.81 15.91 -8.94
C LEU A 87 1.76 14.74 -8.64
N TYR A 88 2.95 15.03 -8.11
CA TYR A 88 3.93 14.00 -7.78
C TYR A 88 3.43 13.08 -6.65
N ARG A 89 2.88 13.64 -5.57
CA ARG A 89 2.30 12.83 -4.49
C ARG A 89 1.20 11.92 -5.05
N TRP A 90 0.33 12.48 -5.87
CA TRP A 90 -0.84 11.78 -6.39
C TRP A 90 -0.51 10.67 -7.38
N GLU A 91 0.51 10.86 -8.20
CA GLU A 91 1.06 9.81 -9.06
C GLU A 91 1.46 8.58 -8.23
N ASN A 92 2.07 8.79 -7.06
CA ASN A 92 2.45 7.71 -6.15
C ASN A 92 1.24 7.11 -5.42
N VAL A 93 0.26 7.92 -5.02
CA VAL A 93 -1.02 7.44 -4.45
C VAL A 93 -1.71 6.50 -5.44
N LEU A 94 -1.81 6.88 -6.72
CA LEU A 94 -2.40 6.05 -7.76
C LEU A 94 -1.58 4.80 -8.05
N ARG A 95 -0.25 4.92 -8.15
CA ARG A 95 0.65 3.79 -8.42
C ARG A 95 0.50 2.66 -7.39
N VAL A 96 0.26 3.02 -6.13
CA VAL A 96 0.06 2.07 -5.03
C VAL A 96 -1.41 1.66 -4.92
N GLY A 97 -2.29 2.65 -4.79
CA GLY A 97 -3.70 2.43 -4.48
C GLY A 97 -4.50 1.80 -5.62
N ASN A 98 -4.10 1.98 -6.88
CA ASN A 98 -4.83 1.43 -8.02
C ASN A 98 -4.47 -0.05 -8.31
N ARG A 99 -3.55 -0.65 -7.54
CA ARG A 99 -3.17 -2.05 -7.72
C ARG A 99 -4.33 -2.97 -7.35
N PRO A 100 -4.58 -4.08 -8.08
CA PRO A 100 -5.78 -4.89 -7.89
C PRO A 100 -6.00 -5.44 -6.47
N TYR A 101 -4.91 -5.83 -5.79
CA TYR A 101 -4.97 -6.36 -4.41
C TYR A 101 -5.15 -5.28 -3.34
N ILE A 102 -4.91 -4.01 -3.70
CA ILE A 102 -4.90 -2.87 -2.79
C ILE A 102 -6.18 -2.04 -2.95
N TYR A 103 -6.58 -1.79 -4.20
CA TYR A 103 -7.69 -0.92 -4.58
C TYR A 103 -8.99 -1.16 -3.80
N PRO A 104 -9.47 -2.40 -3.57
CA PRO A 104 -10.73 -2.62 -2.86
C PRO A 104 -10.74 -2.08 -1.43
N HIS A 105 -9.58 -1.99 -0.78
CA HIS A 105 -9.46 -1.62 0.63
C HIS A 105 -8.65 -0.35 0.87
N PHE A 106 -8.25 0.32 -0.20
CA PHE A 106 -7.40 1.50 -0.12
C PHE A 106 -8.22 2.74 0.27
N THR A 107 -7.76 3.41 1.32
CA THR A 107 -8.19 4.76 1.71
C THR A 107 -7.04 5.71 1.41
N THR A 108 -7.29 6.75 0.61
CA THR A 108 -6.24 7.69 0.24
C THR A 108 -5.78 8.52 1.44
N CYS A 109 -4.58 9.11 1.37
CA CYS A 109 -4.14 10.04 2.41
C CYS A 109 -5.07 11.24 2.60
N TRP A 110 -5.82 11.65 1.57
CA TRP A 110 -6.78 12.75 1.67
C TRP A 110 -8.00 12.35 2.49
N ASP A 111 -8.59 11.20 2.18
CA ASP A 111 -9.76 10.69 2.88
C ASP A 111 -9.40 10.38 4.35
N LEU A 112 -8.21 9.81 4.57
CA LEU A 112 -7.69 9.56 5.92
C LEU A 112 -7.61 10.86 6.75
N LYS A 113 -7.10 11.95 6.17
CA LYS A 113 -6.99 13.25 6.85
C LYS A 113 -8.34 13.91 7.06
N SER A 114 -9.23 13.84 6.07
CA SER A 114 -10.61 14.34 6.17
C SER A 114 -11.33 13.65 7.33
N GLU A 115 -11.17 12.35 7.47
CA GLU A 115 -11.75 11.60 8.58
C GLU A 115 -11.13 11.99 9.93
N SER A 116 -9.81 12.17 9.99
CA SER A 116 -9.14 12.63 11.22
C SER A 116 -9.62 14.03 11.67
N ARG A 117 -9.96 14.92 10.72
CA ARG A 117 -10.54 16.25 11.01
C ARG A 117 -11.92 16.13 11.65
N LYS A 118 -12.78 15.28 11.10
CA LYS A 118 -14.10 15.01 11.70
C LYS A 118 -13.98 14.43 13.11
N GLN A 119 -13.06 13.49 13.31
CA GLN A 119 -12.80 12.91 14.63
C GLN A 119 -12.29 13.95 15.63
N ARG A 120 -11.48 14.92 15.19
CA ARG A 120 -11.08 16.05 16.04
C ARG A 120 -12.27 16.89 16.48
N GLU A 121 -13.15 17.24 15.54
CA GLU A 121 -14.34 18.05 15.81
C GLU A 121 -15.34 17.34 16.74
N GLN A 122 -15.47 16.02 16.61
CA GLN A 122 -16.46 15.23 17.36
C GLN A 122 -15.92 14.65 18.67
N GLN A 123 -14.65 14.23 18.72
CA GLN A 123 -14.08 13.43 19.80
C GLN A 123 -12.85 14.10 20.45
N GLY A 124 -12.41 15.27 19.97
CA GLY A 124 -11.23 15.95 20.50
C GLY A 124 -9.90 15.23 20.21
N LYS A 125 -9.89 14.23 19.32
CA LYS A 125 -8.66 13.56 18.88
C LYS A 125 -7.76 14.56 18.13
N LYS A 126 -6.45 14.36 18.22
CA LYS A 126 -5.49 15.12 17.40
C LYS A 126 -5.73 14.81 15.92
N GLU A 127 -5.58 15.81 15.06
CA GLU A 127 -5.71 15.63 13.61
C GLU A 127 -4.37 15.13 13.02
N ILE A 128 -4.43 14.29 11.98
CA ILE A 128 -3.24 13.86 11.26
C ILE A 128 -2.65 15.06 10.51
N SER A 129 -1.38 15.35 10.75
CA SER A 129 -0.64 16.44 10.14
C SER A 129 -0.74 16.44 8.62
N ASP A 130 -0.96 17.63 8.05
CA ASP A 130 -0.91 17.82 6.60
C ASP A 130 0.45 17.45 6.00
N LYS A 131 1.52 17.55 6.81
CA LYS A 131 2.89 17.21 6.42
C LYS A 131 3.17 15.70 6.45
N ASN A 132 2.29 14.90 7.05
CA ASN A 132 2.46 13.45 7.10
C ASN A 132 2.59 12.89 5.68
N LYS A 133 3.64 12.09 5.45
CA LYS A 133 4.05 11.61 4.13
C LYS A 133 3.31 10.34 3.67
N VAL A 134 2.33 9.84 4.43
CA VAL A 134 1.55 8.65 4.08
C VAL A 134 0.87 8.83 2.71
N LEU A 135 0.86 7.77 1.89
CA LEU A 135 0.15 7.75 0.61
C LEU A 135 -1.30 7.30 0.77
N GLY A 136 -1.52 6.38 1.70
CA GLY A 136 -2.84 5.86 2.07
C GLY A 136 -2.72 4.64 2.96
N VAL A 137 -3.86 4.03 3.26
CA VAL A 137 -3.97 2.86 4.12
C VAL A 137 -4.75 1.78 3.38
N ALA A 138 -4.31 0.52 3.45
CA ALA A 138 -5.08 -0.63 2.96
C ALA A 138 -5.02 -1.79 3.94
N LYS A 139 -6.19 -2.33 4.33
CA LYS A 139 -6.33 -3.42 5.31
C LYS A 139 -5.48 -3.20 6.59
N GLY A 140 -5.46 -1.98 7.11
CA GLY A 140 -4.69 -1.61 8.30
C GLY A 140 -3.19 -1.36 8.08
N TYR A 141 -2.68 -1.48 6.85
CA TYR A 141 -1.31 -1.11 6.49
C TYR A 141 -1.25 0.32 5.96
N ALA A 142 -0.57 1.21 6.66
CA ALA A 142 -0.17 2.50 6.10
C ALA A 142 1.00 2.33 5.14
N ILE A 143 0.92 2.98 3.99
CA ILE A 143 1.91 2.85 2.92
C ILE A 143 2.62 4.18 2.73
N PHE A 144 3.94 4.15 2.80
CA PHE A 144 4.81 5.29 2.59
C PHE A 144 5.75 5.05 1.40
N LYS A 145 6.27 6.15 0.88
CA LYS A 145 7.34 6.15 -0.10
C LYS A 145 8.53 6.95 0.41
N VAL A 146 9.72 6.39 0.22
CA VAL A 146 11.01 7.07 0.40
C VAL A 146 11.62 7.33 -0.97
N SER A 147 11.86 8.60 -1.30
CA SER A 147 12.54 8.95 -2.56
C SER A 147 14.05 8.79 -2.46
N GLN A 148 14.70 8.50 -3.60
CA GLN A 148 16.15 8.41 -3.76
C GLN A 148 16.89 9.64 -3.20
N LYS A 149 16.25 10.82 -3.25
CA LYS A 149 16.82 12.10 -2.79
C LYS A 149 16.53 12.42 -1.32
N ALA A 150 15.84 11.55 -0.58
CA ALA A 150 15.48 11.80 0.82
C ALA A 150 16.74 11.88 1.70
N SER A 151 16.84 12.95 2.50
CA SER A 151 17.90 13.13 3.48
C SER A 151 17.63 12.31 4.75
N MET A 152 18.66 12.05 5.57
CA MET A 152 18.50 11.36 6.86
C MET A 152 17.52 12.07 7.80
N LYS A 153 17.40 13.40 7.70
CA LYS A 153 16.38 14.18 8.43
C LYS A 153 14.97 13.76 7.99
N VAL A 154 14.72 13.71 6.68
CA VAL A 154 13.42 13.30 6.12
C VAL A 154 13.08 11.87 6.54
N LEU A 155 14.06 10.95 6.53
CA LEU A 155 13.86 9.57 6.98
C LEU A 155 13.55 9.49 8.48
N SER A 156 14.17 10.34 9.30
CA SER A 156 13.89 10.40 10.75
C SER A 156 12.51 10.98 11.02
N GLU A 157 12.10 12.04 10.31
CA GLU A 157 10.74 12.60 10.40
C GLU A 157 9.67 11.57 10.02
N MET A 158 9.98 10.61 9.15
CA MET A 158 9.03 9.53 8.85
C MET A 158 8.78 8.60 10.04
N ILE A 159 9.71 8.51 11.00
CA ILE A 159 9.44 7.80 12.26
C ILE A 159 8.38 8.54 13.07
N ASP A 160 8.44 9.88 13.10
CA ASP A 160 7.42 10.69 13.78
C ASP A 160 6.06 10.61 13.03
N ASP A 161 6.07 10.58 11.69
CA ASP A 161 4.85 10.33 10.88
C ASP A 161 4.23 8.95 11.17
N ILE A 162 5.05 7.93 11.42
CA ILE A 162 4.61 6.58 11.81
C ILE A 162 4.00 6.62 13.22
N ASP A 163 4.67 7.25 14.18
CA ASP A 163 4.18 7.39 15.55
C ASP A 163 2.84 8.15 15.60
N GLU A 164 2.67 9.18 14.77
CA GLU A 164 1.39 9.89 14.62
C GLU A 164 0.28 8.94 14.14
N LEU A 165 0.52 8.10 13.13
CA LEU A 165 -0.49 7.17 12.63
C LEU A 165 -0.84 6.06 13.65
N VAL A 166 0.09 5.71 14.54
CA VAL A 166 -0.19 4.81 15.67
C VAL A 166 -1.19 5.41 16.66
N GLU A 167 -1.20 6.74 16.85
CA GLU A 167 -2.21 7.44 17.67
C GLU A 167 -3.61 7.39 17.03
N HIS A 168 -3.67 7.04 15.73
CA HIS A 168 -4.89 6.84 14.94
C HIS A 168 -5.19 5.36 14.68
N ASP A 169 -4.73 4.46 15.56
CA ASP A 169 -4.99 3.02 15.52
C ASP A 169 -4.45 2.30 14.25
N ILE A 170 -3.48 2.90 13.56
CA ILE A 170 -2.79 2.28 12.42
C ILE A 170 -1.41 1.78 12.88
N HIS A 171 -1.26 0.46 13.00
CA HIS A 171 -0.08 -0.15 13.61
C HIS A 171 0.80 -0.94 12.65
N ARG A 172 0.44 -1.05 11.36
CA ARG A 172 1.19 -1.83 10.38
C ARG A 172 1.61 -0.94 9.22
N PHE A 173 2.83 -1.11 8.75
CA PHE A 173 3.47 -0.16 7.85
C PHE A 173 4.21 -0.86 6.72
N VAL A 174 4.09 -0.31 5.51
CA VAL A 174 4.91 -0.67 4.35
C VAL A 174 5.65 0.58 3.87
N ILE A 175 6.97 0.52 3.87
CA ILE A 175 7.84 1.60 3.41
C ILE A 175 8.47 1.19 2.08
N LEU A 176 8.08 1.86 1.00
CA LEU A 176 8.60 1.63 -0.35
C LEU A 176 9.79 2.55 -0.63
N CYS A 177 10.99 2.00 -0.75
CA CYS A 177 12.23 2.77 -0.89
C CYS A 177 12.76 2.77 -2.33
N GLU A 178 13.01 3.94 -2.90
CA GLU A 178 13.72 4.07 -4.18
C GLU A 178 15.22 3.76 -4.03
N GLY A 179 15.72 2.88 -4.92
CA GLY A 179 17.13 2.51 -5.03
C GLY A 179 17.82 2.18 -3.70
N GLU A 180 18.94 2.84 -3.43
CA GLU A 180 19.79 2.55 -2.26
C GLU A 180 19.19 3.01 -0.93
N LYS A 181 18.11 3.80 -0.94
CA LYS A 181 17.49 4.34 0.29
C LYS A 181 16.89 3.28 1.19
N LEU A 182 16.69 2.08 0.67
CA LEU A 182 16.34 0.93 1.49
C LEU A 182 17.36 0.77 2.62
N LYS A 183 18.67 0.72 2.33
CA LYS A 183 19.72 0.55 3.35
C LYS A 183 19.75 1.71 4.35
N ASP A 184 19.63 2.95 3.87
CA ASP A 184 19.59 4.14 4.73
C ASP A 184 18.40 4.08 5.70
N PHE A 185 17.22 3.72 5.21
CA PHE A 185 16.03 3.63 6.03
C PHE A 185 16.14 2.50 7.06
N LEU A 186 16.73 1.36 6.68
CA LEU A 186 17.04 0.28 7.62
C LEU A 186 17.90 0.77 8.80
N GLN A 187 18.91 1.60 8.54
CA GLN A 187 19.75 2.18 9.59
C GLN A 187 18.96 3.09 10.53
N VAL A 188 18.06 3.91 9.98
CA VAL A 188 17.17 4.79 10.76
C VAL A 188 16.26 3.95 11.66
N VAL A 189 15.62 2.91 11.12
CA VAL A 189 14.76 2.01 11.90
C VAL A 189 15.53 1.36 13.05
N THR A 190 16.75 0.85 12.80
CA THR A 190 17.58 0.27 13.87
C THR A 190 17.90 1.29 14.96
N LYS A 191 18.26 2.53 14.58
CA LYS A 191 18.56 3.63 15.52
C LYS A 191 17.36 3.99 16.40
N TYR A 192 16.15 3.97 15.87
CA TYR A 192 14.92 4.36 16.59
C TYR A 192 14.06 3.17 17.03
N SER A 193 14.59 1.95 16.97
CA SER A 193 13.83 0.70 17.21
C SER A 193 13.10 0.66 18.56
N THR A 194 13.67 1.25 19.60
CA THR A 194 13.06 1.31 20.95
C THR A 194 11.88 2.27 21.06
N ARG A 195 11.71 3.21 20.12
CA ARG A 195 10.59 4.16 20.09
C ARG A 195 9.40 3.64 19.29
N LEU A 196 9.62 2.74 18.33
CA LEU A 196 8.61 2.30 17.39
C LEU A 196 7.56 1.41 18.06
N ARG A 197 6.35 1.94 18.27
CA ARG A 197 5.19 1.21 18.82
C ARG A 197 4.32 0.60 17.72
N VAL A 198 4.97 -0.11 16.80
CA VAL A 198 4.33 -0.70 15.61
C VAL A 198 4.18 -2.21 15.77
N GLN A 199 3.13 -2.78 15.18
CA GLN A 199 2.93 -4.24 15.10
C GLN A 199 3.76 -4.86 13.98
N ALA A 200 3.95 -4.14 12.88
CA ALA A 200 4.76 -4.59 11.74
C ALA A 200 5.31 -3.41 10.95
N LEU A 201 6.57 -3.48 10.56
CA LEU A 201 7.22 -2.49 9.70
C LEU A 201 7.98 -3.18 8.57
N HIS A 202 7.37 -3.20 7.39
CA HIS A 202 7.91 -3.79 6.18
C HIS A 202 8.69 -2.75 5.38
N THR A 203 9.88 -3.10 4.92
CA THR A 203 10.72 -2.24 4.07
C THR A 203 10.98 -2.92 2.73
N LEU A 204 10.46 -2.36 1.64
CA LEU A 204 10.49 -2.97 0.32
C LEU A 204 11.07 -1.99 -0.70
N PRO A 205 11.72 -2.46 -1.77
CA PRO A 205 12.15 -1.59 -2.86
C PRO A 205 10.93 -1.04 -3.62
N LEU A 206 10.98 0.20 -4.10
CA LEU A 206 9.99 0.77 -5.03
C LEU A 206 10.26 0.30 -6.46
N SER A 207 10.23 -1.01 -6.66
CA SER A 207 10.30 -1.73 -7.94
C SER A 207 9.03 -2.55 -8.14
N GLU A 208 8.81 -3.10 -9.34
CA GLU A 208 7.64 -3.96 -9.55
C GLU A 208 7.67 -5.19 -8.64
N SER A 209 8.85 -5.78 -8.41
CA SER A 209 9.02 -6.88 -7.45
C SER A 209 8.61 -6.50 -6.02
N GLY A 210 8.99 -5.31 -5.55
CA GLY A 210 8.58 -4.84 -4.21
C GLY A 210 7.10 -4.53 -4.13
N LEU A 211 6.50 -4.01 -5.20
CA LEU A 211 5.06 -3.79 -5.28
C LEU A 211 4.27 -5.11 -5.31
N GLN A 212 4.76 -6.14 -5.99
CA GLN A 212 4.18 -7.48 -5.96
C GLN A 212 4.27 -8.10 -4.56
N ILE A 213 5.40 -7.95 -3.86
CA ILE A 213 5.52 -8.40 -2.46
C ILE A 213 4.52 -7.66 -1.55
N MET A 214 4.37 -6.34 -1.72
CA MET A 214 3.36 -5.55 -1.01
C MET A 214 1.94 -6.06 -1.28
N ASP A 215 1.60 -6.34 -2.55
CA ASP A 215 0.31 -6.92 -2.91
C ASP A 215 0.06 -8.24 -2.19
N VAL A 216 1.08 -9.09 -2.04
CA VAL A 216 0.96 -10.36 -1.31
C VAL A 216 0.75 -10.13 0.18
N ILE A 217 1.56 -9.26 0.81
CA ILE A 217 1.49 -8.97 2.26
C ILE A 217 0.10 -8.44 2.64
N ILE A 218 -0.43 -7.50 1.85
CA ILE A 218 -1.70 -6.84 2.13
C ILE A 218 -2.87 -7.67 1.59
N GLY A 219 -2.76 -8.16 0.36
CA GLY A 219 -3.85 -8.74 -0.41
C GLY A 219 -4.13 -10.20 -0.12
N ILE A 220 -3.09 -11.02 0.12
CA ILE A 220 -3.20 -12.48 0.16
C ILE A 220 -3.10 -12.98 1.61
N PRO A 221 -4.22 -13.44 2.21
CA PRO A 221 -4.20 -13.98 3.57
C PRO A 221 -3.37 -15.26 3.62
N GLU A 222 -2.76 -15.51 4.79
CA GLU A 222 -2.01 -16.74 5.10
C GLU A 222 -0.86 -17.06 4.14
N TRP A 223 -0.35 -16.06 3.40
CA TRP A 223 0.74 -16.28 2.42
C TRP A 223 1.97 -16.94 3.04
N LYS A 224 2.30 -16.60 4.29
CA LYS A 224 3.40 -17.23 5.07
C LYS A 224 3.17 -18.73 5.25
N HIS A 225 1.95 -19.15 5.56
CA HIS A 225 1.61 -20.56 5.74
C HIS A 225 1.67 -21.33 4.41
N ARG A 226 1.18 -20.73 3.31
CA ARG A 226 1.29 -21.32 1.96
C ARG A 226 2.74 -21.58 1.57
N ILE A 227 3.61 -20.59 1.80
CA ILE A 227 5.04 -20.71 1.54
C ILE A 227 5.70 -21.76 2.43
N ALA A 228 5.43 -21.74 3.73
CA ALA A 228 6.01 -22.70 4.65
C ALA A 228 5.65 -24.14 4.27
N THR A 229 4.37 -24.40 3.95
CA THR A 229 3.89 -25.72 3.52
C THR A 229 4.56 -26.17 2.22
N ALA A 230 4.66 -25.30 1.22
CA ALA A 230 5.28 -25.64 -0.05
C ALA A 230 6.80 -25.91 0.06
N VAL A 231 7.51 -25.13 0.86
CA VAL A 231 8.99 -25.18 0.95
C VAL A 231 9.46 -26.29 1.90
N TYR A 232 8.69 -26.60 2.94
CA TYR A 232 9.11 -27.50 4.03
C TYR A 232 8.28 -28.78 4.15
N SER A 233 7.13 -28.87 3.47
CA SER A 233 6.17 -30.00 3.48
C SER A 233 5.50 -30.29 4.83
N ASN A 234 6.24 -30.26 5.94
CA ASN A 234 5.78 -30.48 7.32
C ASN A 234 6.10 -29.26 8.20
N ALA A 235 5.64 -28.07 7.80
CA ALA A 235 5.74 -26.87 8.61
C ALA A 235 4.49 -26.70 9.50
N PHE A 236 4.69 -26.41 10.77
CA PHE A 236 3.63 -26.06 11.71
C PHE A 236 3.94 -24.74 12.42
N PRO A 237 2.93 -24.00 12.90
CA PRO A 237 3.16 -22.75 13.62
C PRO A 237 4.15 -22.94 14.78
N SER A 238 5.14 -22.05 14.86
CA SER A 238 6.19 -22.13 15.87
C SER A 238 5.61 -21.94 17.28
N ARG A 239 6.12 -22.70 18.25
CA ARG A 239 5.85 -22.45 19.68
C ARG A 239 6.65 -21.26 20.20
N ASN A 240 7.78 -20.96 19.56
CA ASN A 240 8.53 -19.75 19.79
C ASN A 240 7.91 -18.60 18.99
N ARG A 241 7.31 -17.64 19.69
CA ARG A 241 6.56 -16.51 19.10
C ARG A 241 7.39 -15.58 18.20
N LEU A 242 8.72 -15.69 18.22
CA LEU A 242 9.61 -14.89 17.38
C LEU A 242 9.81 -15.49 15.98
N PHE A 243 9.56 -16.79 15.83
CA PHE A 243 9.67 -17.49 14.55
C PHE A 243 8.28 -17.80 14.01
N ASP A 244 8.15 -17.87 12.69
CA ASP A 244 6.85 -18.10 12.06
C ASP A 244 6.45 -19.57 12.13
N PHE A 245 7.39 -20.48 11.88
CA PHE A 245 7.13 -21.93 11.80
C PHE A 245 8.23 -22.77 12.44
N GLU A 246 7.90 -24.03 12.68
CA GLU A 246 8.83 -25.10 12.98
C GLU A 246 8.79 -26.14 11.85
N ALA A 247 9.95 -26.58 11.37
CA ALA A 247 10.06 -27.59 10.33
C ALA A 247 11.35 -28.42 10.50
N GLY A 248 11.22 -29.75 10.56
CA GLY A 248 12.38 -30.66 10.66
C GLY A 248 13.27 -30.40 11.88
N GLY A 249 12.68 -29.99 13.01
CA GLY A 249 13.40 -29.63 14.24
C GLY A 249 14.16 -28.30 14.15
N LYS A 250 13.83 -27.44 13.19
CA LYS A 250 14.37 -26.09 13.04
C LYS A 250 13.27 -25.05 13.30
N LEU A 251 13.66 -23.92 13.89
CA LEU A 251 12.84 -22.71 13.93
C LEU A 251 13.00 -21.96 12.61
N VAL A 252 11.89 -21.57 11.96
CA VAL A 252 11.87 -20.95 10.64
C VAL A 252 11.29 -19.55 10.71
N TYR A 253 12.04 -18.57 10.21
CA TYR A 253 11.59 -17.19 10.00
C TYR A 253 11.42 -16.91 8.50
N ILE A 254 10.25 -16.41 8.09
CA ILE A 254 9.94 -16.07 6.71
C ILE A 254 10.22 -14.57 6.51
N GLY A 255 11.42 -14.25 6.04
CA GLY A 255 11.92 -12.89 5.86
C GLY A 255 11.67 -12.25 4.48
N ILE A 256 10.81 -12.86 3.65
CA ILE A 256 10.50 -12.39 2.29
C ILE A 256 9.84 -11.00 2.28
N ASP A 257 9.02 -10.71 3.30
CA ASP A 257 8.21 -9.51 3.45
C ASP A 257 9.00 -8.28 3.91
N GLY A 258 10.30 -8.44 4.18
CA GLY A 258 11.16 -7.36 4.65
C GLY A 258 10.70 -6.74 5.97
N GLU A 259 9.99 -7.49 6.80
CA GLU A 259 9.56 -7.06 8.13
C GLU A 259 10.77 -6.89 9.06
N MET A 260 10.86 -5.73 9.70
CA MET A 260 12.05 -5.29 10.43
C MET A 260 12.02 -5.57 11.92
N ILE A 261 10.85 -5.52 12.55
CA ILE A 261 10.74 -5.67 14.01
C ILE A 261 10.97 -7.13 14.41
N GLY A 262 10.31 -8.06 13.74
CA GLY A 262 10.48 -9.50 13.83
C GLY A 262 11.90 -9.94 13.46
N LYS A 263 12.49 -9.39 12.39
CA LYS A 263 13.89 -9.66 12.06
C LYS A 263 14.82 -9.29 13.23
N ASN A 264 14.68 -8.08 13.78
CA ASN A 264 15.53 -7.64 14.89
C ASN A 264 15.34 -8.51 16.14
N ALA A 265 14.09 -8.95 16.41
CA ALA A 265 13.81 -9.86 17.53
C ALA A 265 14.45 -11.25 17.33
N VAL A 266 14.38 -11.80 16.10
CA VAL A 266 15.03 -13.06 15.73
C VAL A 266 16.56 -12.94 15.83
N GLU A 267 17.15 -11.86 15.36
CA GLU A 267 18.59 -11.64 15.48
C GLU A 267 19.04 -11.60 16.94
N ASN A 268 18.30 -10.87 17.80
CA ASN A 268 18.63 -10.76 19.21
C ASN A 268 18.51 -12.11 19.93
N VAL A 269 17.47 -12.89 19.66
CA VAL A 269 17.29 -14.19 20.33
C VAL A 269 18.36 -15.21 19.92
N LEU A 270 18.80 -15.17 18.66
CA LEU A 270 19.86 -16.05 18.15
C LEU A 270 21.25 -15.67 18.68
N LYS A 271 21.50 -14.40 19.00
CA LYS A 271 22.72 -13.98 19.71
C LYS A 271 22.79 -14.54 21.13
N SER A 272 21.63 -14.68 21.79
CA SER A 272 21.54 -15.10 23.19
C SER A 272 21.33 -16.59 23.39
N SER A 273 20.98 -17.34 22.34
CA SER A 273 20.68 -18.77 22.44
C SER A 273 20.94 -19.49 21.11
N PRO A 274 21.68 -20.62 21.12
CA PRO A 274 22.05 -21.33 19.90
C PRO A 274 20.90 -22.22 19.41
N TYR A 275 19.82 -21.59 18.95
CA TYR A 275 18.74 -22.32 18.28
C TYR A 275 19.18 -22.82 16.92
N ARG A 276 18.70 -24.00 16.53
CA ARG A 276 18.80 -24.45 15.13
C ARG A 276 17.76 -23.69 14.31
N ALA A 277 18.15 -22.54 13.77
CA ALA A 277 17.27 -21.66 13.01
C ALA A 277 17.56 -21.67 11.50
N GLU A 278 16.53 -21.37 10.73
CA GLU A 278 16.59 -21.14 9.29
C GLU A 278 15.77 -19.90 8.92
N ILE A 279 16.28 -19.08 8.00
CA ILE A 279 15.59 -17.91 7.46
C ILE A 279 15.29 -18.20 6.00
N LEU A 280 14.03 -18.12 5.62
CA LEU A 280 13.59 -18.17 4.23
C LEU A 280 13.47 -16.75 3.68
N CYS A 281 14.21 -16.44 2.62
CA CYS A 281 14.12 -15.15 1.93
C CYS A 281 14.13 -15.32 0.40
N LEU A 282 13.94 -14.22 -0.34
CA LEU A 282 14.09 -14.26 -1.79
C LEU A 282 15.56 -14.22 -2.19
N LYS A 283 15.89 -14.87 -3.30
CA LYS A 283 17.20 -14.72 -3.96
C LYS A 283 17.48 -13.23 -4.23
N GLY A 284 18.63 -12.74 -3.78
CA GLY A 284 19.01 -11.32 -3.82
C GLY A 284 18.64 -10.51 -2.55
N GLN A 285 17.95 -11.10 -1.57
CA GLN A 285 17.65 -10.48 -0.27
C GLN A 285 18.55 -10.98 0.87
N GLU A 286 19.50 -11.88 0.60
CA GLU A 286 20.37 -12.53 1.59
C GLU A 286 21.15 -11.49 2.41
N TRP A 287 21.57 -10.39 1.76
CA TRP A 287 22.28 -9.28 2.40
C TRP A 287 21.52 -8.67 3.59
N ARG A 288 20.19 -8.80 3.62
CA ARG A 288 19.37 -8.32 4.75
C ARG A 288 19.60 -9.11 6.03
N PHE A 289 20.14 -10.31 5.94
CA PHE A 289 20.32 -11.26 7.04
C PHE A 289 21.79 -11.58 7.31
N GLU A 290 22.72 -10.85 6.68
CA GLU A 290 24.15 -10.94 6.97
C GLU A 290 24.42 -10.75 8.47
N GLY A 291 25.25 -11.63 9.04
CA GLY A 291 25.61 -11.61 10.46
C GLY A 291 24.63 -12.29 11.40
N ILE A 292 23.45 -12.73 10.94
CA ILE A 292 22.51 -13.51 11.75
C ILE A 292 22.94 -14.98 11.78
N GLN A 293 23.04 -15.57 12.98
CA GLN A 293 23.42 -16.97 13.19
C GLN A 293 22.27 -17.93 12.84
N ALA A 294 21.88 -17.99 11.57
CA ALA A 294 20.86 -18.91 11.05
C ALA A 294 21.25 -19.42 9.65
N ASN A 295 20.76 -20.60 9.28
CA ASN A 295 20.89 -21.06 7.89
C ASN A 295 20.01 -20.20 6.99
N LEU A 296 20.50 -19.81 5.81
CA LEU A 296 19.69 -19.12 4.82
C LEU A 296 19.17 -20.12 3.79
N ARG A 297 17.86 -20.09 3.56
CA ARG A 297 17.21 -20.78 2.44
C ARG A 297 16.61 -19.73 1.52
N THR A 298 16.78 -19.91 0.22
CA THR A 298 16.29 -18.95 -0.77
C THR A 298 15.32 -19.59 -1.75
N ILE A 299 14.35 -18.78 -2.18
CA ILE A 299 13.49 -19.07 -3.33
C ILE A 299 13.51 -17.86 -4.28
N THR A 300 13.19 -18.06 -5.54
CA THR A 300 13.02 -16.95 -6.50
C THR A 300 11.70 -16.21 -6.26
N LEU A 301 11.62 -14.98 -6.75
CA LEU A 301 10.36 -14.22 -6.73
C LEU A 301 9.25 -14.95 -7.48
N GLN A 302 9.55 -15.58 -8.62
CA GLN A 302 8.55 -16.30 -9.40
C GLN A 302 8.00 -17.51 -8.64
N GLU A 303 8.85 -18.28 -7.96
CA GLU A 303 8.41 -19.38 -7.10
C GLU A 303 7.52 -18.87 -5.97
N PHE A 304 7.93 -17.79 -5.30
CA PHE A 304 7.11 -17.14 -4.27
C PHE A 304 5.71 -16.77 -4.79
N LEU A 305 5.65 -16.03 -5.90
CA LEU A 305 4.38 -15.59 -6.51
C LEU A 305 3.51 -16.76 -6.95
N ASN A 306 4.11 -17.81 -7.53
CA ASN A 306 3.40 -19.03 -7.92
C ASN A 306 2.80 -19.76 -6.70
N ILE A 307 3.57 -19.93 -5.63
CA ILE A 307 3.12 -20.65 -4.41
C ILE A 307 1.95 -19.91 -3.76
N VAL A 308 2.03 -18.58 -3.66
CA VAL A 308 0.95 -17.78 -3.04
C VAL A 308 -0.25 -17.59 -3.98
N ARG A 309 -0.14 -18.05 -5.24
CA ARG A 309 -1.13 -17.89 -6.32
C ARG A 309 -1.43 -16.43 -6.63
N TYR A 310 -0.37 -15.64 -6.77
CA TYR A 310 -0.46 -14.25 -7.18
C TYR A 310 -0.87 -14.16 -8.66
N GLU A 311 -1.89 -13.37 -8.95
CA GLU A 311 -2.38 -13.08 -10.30
C GLU A 311 -2.18 -11.59 -10.58
N SER A 312 -1.47 -11.23 -11.65
CA SER A 312 -1.26 -9.81 -12.00
C SER A 312 -2.57 -9.05 -12.25
N THR A 313 -3.60 -9.74 -12.69
CA THR A 313 -4.97 -9.22 -12.82
C THR A 313 -5.91 -10.25 -12.20
N PRO A 314 -6.14 -10.21 -10.88
CA PRO A 314 -7.02 -11.14 -10.23
C PRO A 314 -8.42 -10.99 -10.83
N SER A 315 -9.04 -12.11 -11.18
CA SER A 315 -10.46 -12.11 -11.55
C SER A 315 -11.26 -11.52 -10.39
N SER A 316 -12.16 -10.58 -10.69
CA SER A 316 -13.02 -9.96 -9.68
C SER A 316 -13.73 -11.07 -8.92
N GLN A 317 -13.37 -11.30 -7.67
CA GLN A 317 -14.14 -12.26 -6.87
C GLN A 317 -15.60 -11.77 -6.81
N PRO A 318 -16.59 -12.66 -7.02
CA PRO A 318 -17.98 -12.33 -6.78
C PRO A 318 -18.16 -12.18 -5.27
N GLY A 319 -17.97 -10.97 -4.76
CA GLY A 319 -18.02 -10.69 -3.33
C GLY A 319 -17.64 -9.26 -2.94
N SER A 320 -16.94 -8.51 -3.80
CA SER A 320 -16.62 -7.09 -3.57
C SER A 320 -17.39 -6.16 -4.51
N GLN A 321 -18.70 -6.37 -4.64
CA GLN A 321 -19.60 -5.24 -4.86
C GLN A 321 -19.87 -4.62 -3.50
N THR A 322 -18.89 -3.90 -2.94
CA THR A 322 -19.20 -2.90 -1.93
C THR A 322 -19.98 -1.83 -2.68
N ARG A 323 -21.32 -1.94 -2.66
CA ARG A 323 -22.16 -0.79 -2.97
C ARG A 323 -21.68 0.31 -2.03
N PHE A 324 -21.35 1.47 -2.57
CA PHE A 324 -20.80 2.62 -1.82
C PHE A 324 -21.66 3.07 -0.61
N GLY A 325 -22.86 2.51 -0.42
CA GLY A 325 -23.73 2.73 0.73
C GLY A 325 -23.27 2.11 2.07
N GLU A 326 -22.21 1.29 2.12
CA GLU A 326 -21.71 0.72 3.39
C GLU A 326 -20.51 1.47 4.00
N MET A 327 -20.08 2.61 3.42
CA MET A 327 -18.98 3.43 3.98
C MET A 327 -19.41 4.48 5.01
N GLN A 328 -20.66 4.44 5.49
CA GLN A 328 -21.09 5.28 6.62
C GLN A 328 -22.03 4.50 7.54
N VAL A 329 -21.45 3.90 8.59
CA VAL A 329 -22.06 3.79 9.92
C VAL A 329 -20.97 4.06 10.95
#